data_AF-A0A7Y6X9F2-F1
#
_entry.id   AF-A0A7Y6X9F2-F1
#
_cell.length_a   1.000
_cell.length_b   1.000
_cell.length_c   1.000
_cell.angle_alpha   90.00
_cell.angle_beta   90.00
_cell.angle_gamma   90.00
#
_symmetry.space_group_name_H-M   'P 1'
#
loop_
_entity.id
_entity.type
_entity.pdbx_description
1 polymer ?
#
loop_
_entity_poly.entity_id
_entity_poly.type
_entity_poly.pdbx_seq_one_letter_code
_entity_poly.pdbx_strand_id
1 'polypeptide(L)'
;MSYRPVRGLLDLVLLPLRPLPLSVLALGGLLLAPVARAADPDPEAEKGAPATITGLFLEGEGLKVRIQWADNQELPSSLVLSSYGNRDEPTDSVGVTPEPGKETEIELTGASKEFWKEGWSQRLVLEDKAKGEPILTQPYNFNLDCPEDKECQVTVAPGAATSGDVLHVSEELDEALTKVAESAGEGKEVDLVDAVVAINPTLRGQAMVYGLSLSRLQVLAPCNCVWQAVYSQNPSGSGYGVYINNSGGIVSGTNGPGAKHALTALGRNGISHGFSGLSQVNLKLSCTRWLIAYYIEWVVTWPWGPRFPILVPRMFIAPCTSSCKVRFDHQGRISGSTFAAYTSPGSATAYEQGSYRVDGTYLLNTSASNGGFFNQISGMSVLSNVGSIGRVDSYGYVYAYSPVFPYFASASVSNGHSIAIHGNSSCPFGPFGHAAVWTYGTSQGTPQTTSLRNSIRGFFLGFGIWTNP
;
A
#
# COMPACT_ATOMS: atom_id res chain seq x y z
N MET A 1 15.71 -19.67 -2.44
CA MET A 1 16.17 -18.43 -3.11
C MET A 1 15.16 -17.34 -2.78
N SER A 2 15.65 -16.20 -2.29
CA SER A 2 14.83 -15.00 -2.03
C SER A 2 14.34 -14.45 -3.37
N TYR A 3 13.03 -14.18 -3.44
CA TYR A 3 12.36 -13.57 -4.56
C TYR A 3 12.76 -12.09 -4.59
N ARG A 4 13.39 -11.62 -5.66
CA ARG A 4 13.72 -10.19 -5.82
C ARG A 4 12.59 -9.50 -6.60
N PRO A 5 11.92 -8.50 -6.02
CA PRO A 5 10.87 -7.76 -6.70
C PRO A 5 11.46 -6.88 -7.81
N VAL A 6 10.67 -6.68 -8.84
CA VAL A 6 11.03 -5.93 -10.05
C VAL A 6 10.28 -4.60 -10.00
N ARG A 7 10.96 -3.46 -10.17
CA ARG A 7 10.35 -2.12 -10.30
C ARG A 7 10.88 -1.45 -11.58
N GLY A 8 10.14 -0.55 -12.24
CA GLY A 8 10.63 0.10 -13.47
C GLY A 8 9.52 0.58 -14.40
N LEU A 9 9.86 0.93 -15.65
CA LEU A 9 8.90 1.46 -16.64
C LEU A 9 7.76 0.46 -16.92
N LEU A 10 8.04 -0.85 -16.83
CA LEU A 10 7.04 -1.94 -16.91
C LEU A 10 6.13 -2.04 -15.67
N ASP A 11 6.57 -1.52 -14.53
CA ASP A 11 5.78 -1.42 -13.30
C ASP A 11 5.01 -0.07 -13.22
N LEU A 12 5.41 0.89 -14.06
CA LEU A 12 4.72 2.18 -14.30
C LEU A 12 3.82 2.15 -15.54
N VAL A 13 3.96 1.15 -16.41
CA VAL A 13 3.06 0.85 -17.53
C VAL A 13 2.08 -0.24 -17.07
N LEU A 14 0.86 0.21 -16.79
CA LEU A 14 -0.39 -0.50 -16.96
C LEU A 14 -0.42 -1.98 -16.47
N LEU A 15 -1.18 -2.17 -15.39
CA LEU A 15 -1.64 -3.43 -14.80
C LEU A 15 -2.85 -4.14 -15.49
N PRO A 16 -3.27 -3.94 -16.78
CA PRO A 16 -4.49 -4.58 -17.27
C PRO A 16 -4.26 -6.03 -17.74
N LEU A 17 -3.05 -6.60 -17.64
CA LEU A 17 -2.78 -7.99 -17.99
C LEU A 17 -2.69 -8.94 -16.78
N ARG A 18 -3.64 -8.82 -15.85
CA ARG A 18 -4.11 -9.96 -15.05
C ARG A 18 -5.64 -9.91 -14.94
N PRO A 19 -6.33 -10.82 -15.65
CA PRO A 19 -7.13 -11.77 -14.91
C PRO A 19 -7.04 -13.15 -15.54
N LEU A 20 -6.14 -14.01 -15.05
CA LEU A 20 -6.31 -15.46 -15.17
C LEU A 20 -5.84 -16.11 -13.86
N PRO A 21 -6.71 -16.87 -13.15
CA PRO A 21 -6.32 -17.59 -11.96
C PRO A 21 -5.54 -18.85 -12.40
N LEU A 22 -4.21 -18.79 -12.38
CA LEU A 22 -3.38 -19.98 -12.55
C LEU A 22 -3.13 -20.63 -11.19
N SER A 23 -4.16 -21.31 -10.71
CA SER A 23 -4.01 -22.41 -9.77
C SER A 23 -3.34 -23.56 -10.53
N VAL A 24 -2.36 -24.20 -9.91
CA VAL A 24 -1.60 -25.39 -10.37
C VAL A 24 -0.43 -25.10 -11.32
N LEU A 25 0.74 -24.85 -10.74
CA LEU A 25 2.01 -25.49 -11.10
C LEU A 25 3.04 -25.21 -9.99
N ALA A 26 2.91 -25.98 -8.91
CA ALA A 26 4.05 -26.27 -8.06
C ALA A 26 4.91 -27.29 -8.83
N LEU A 27 6.00 -26.85 -9.42
CA LEU A 27 7.13 -27.68 -9.85
C LEU A 27 8.36 -26.79 -9.81
N GLY A 28 9.26 -27.11 -8.89
CA GLY A 28 10.46 -26.32 -8.62
C GLY A 28 11.55 -26.51 -9.66
N GLY A 29 12.46 -25.53 -9.68
CA GLY A 29 13.81 -25.65 -10.24
C GLY A 29 13.96 -25.28 -11.71
N LEU A 30 14.89 -24.35 -11.96
CA LEU A 30 15.59 -24.05 -13.23
C LEU A 30 14.81 -23.30 -14.31
N LEU A 31 14.82 -21.96 -14.22
CA LEU A 31 14.74 -21.07 -15.39
C LEU A 31 15.67 -19.87 -15.18
N LEU A 32 16.93 -20.02 -15.60
CA LEU A 32 17.77 -18.91 -16.06
C LEU A 32 17.93 -19.09 -17.58
N ALA A 33 17.85 -17.98 -18.31
CA ALA A 33 17.84 -17.78 -19.77
C ALA A 33 16.46 -17.78 -20.47
N PRO A 34 16.19 -16.81 -21.37
CA PRO A 34 15.02 -16.82 -22.23
C PRO A 34 15.12 -17.98 -23.23
N VAL A 35 13.97 -18.60 -23.51
CA VAL A 35 13.80 -19.78 -24.36
C VAL A 35 14.22 -19.45 -25.80
N ALA A 36 15.41 -19.90 -26.20
CA ALA A 36 15.66 -20.25 -27.59
C ALA A 36 14.78 -21.46 -27.93
N ARG A 37 14.14 -21.40 -29.12
CA ARG A 37 13.20 -22.37 -29.71
C ARG A 37 13.37 -23.82 -29.21
N ALA A 38 12.23 -24.44 -28.86
CA ALA A 38 12.12 -25.89 -28.80
C ALA A 38 12.50 -26.51 -30.16
N ALA A 39 13.71 -27.03 -30.23
CA ALA A 39 14.22 -27.98 -31.20
C ALA A 39 14.88 -29.13 -30.42
N ASP A 40 14.98 -30.29 -31.04
CA ASP A 40 15.38 -31.61 -30.53
C ASP A 40 16.44 -31.64 -29.40
N PRO A 41 16.45 -32.67 -28.53
CA PRO A 41 17.47 -32.84 -27.50
C PRO A 41 18.86 -32.94 -28.14
N ASP A 42 19.57 -31.82 -28.12
CA ASP A 42 20.91 -31.67 -28.66
C ASP A 42 21.89 -32.50 -27.79
N PRO A 43 22.69 -33.41 -28.36
CA PRO A 43 23.74 -34.15 -27.64
C PRO A 43 24.79 -33.24 -26.96
N GLU A 44 24.75 -31.92 -27.16
CA GLU A 44 25.57 -30.95 -26.41
C GLU A 44 25.03 -30.62 -25.00
N ALA A 45 23.77 -30.93 -24.69
CA ALA A 45 23.18 -30.64 -23.38
C ALA A 45 23.80 -31.45 -22.21
N GLU A 46 24.47 -32.57 -22.49
CA GLU A 46 25.20 -33.35 -21.48
C GLU A 46 26.59 -32.76 -21.14
N LYS A 47 27.13 -31.82 -21.94
CA LYS A 47 28.49 -31.30 -21.76
C LYS A 47 28.61 -30.09 -20.80
N GLY A 48 27.50 -29.49 -20.37
CA GLY A 48 27.50 -28.32 -19.48
C GLY A 48 27.97 -27.03 -20.17
N ALA A 49 27.86 -25.88 -19.48
CA ALA A 49 28.18 -24.57 -20.07
C ALA A 49 29.70 -24.40 -20.33
N PRO A 50 30.12 -23.89 -21.51
CA PRO A 50 31.54 -23.74 -21.88
C PRO A 50 32.31 -22.72 -21.04
N ALA A 51 31.61 -21.77 -20.44
CA ALA A 51 32.17 -20.75 -19.56
C ALA A 51 31.17 -20.40 -18.46
N THR A 52 31.67 -20.22 -17.23
CA THR A 52 30.88 -19.75 -16.09
C THR A 52 31.59 -18.59 -15.41
N ILE A 53 30.89 -17.47 -15.18
CA ILE A 53 31.44 -16.38 -14.36
C ILE A 53 31.36 -16.77 -12.89
N THR A 54 32.52 -16.87 -12.23
CA THR A 54 32.68 -17.29 -10.83
C THR A 54 32.87 -16.13 -9.88
N GLY A 55 33.28 -14.96 -10.38
CA GLY A 55 33.53 -13.78 -9.56
C GLY A 55 33.42 -12.47 -10.32
N LEU A 56 32.87 -11.47 -9.65
CA LEU A 56 32.75 -10.08 -10.09
C LEU A 56 33.15 -9.17 -8.93
N PHE A 57 34.20 -8.38 -9.11
CA PHE A 57 34.66 -7.45 -8.08
C PHE A 57 35.38 -6.25 -8.71
N LEU A 58 35.53 -5.19 -7.92
CA LEU A 58 36.22 -3.97 -8.34
C LEU A 58 37.60 -3.93 -7.69
N GLU A 59 38.62 -3.60 -8.47
CA GLU A 59 39.97 -3.34 -7.99
C GLU A 59 40.47 -2.04 -8.60
N GLY A 60 40.63 -1.00 -7.76
CA GLY A 60 40.87 0.35 -8.26
C GLY A 60 39.71 0.84 -9.13
N GLU A 61 40.03 1.32 -10.33
CA GLU A 61 39.04 1.80 -11.30
C GLU A 61 38.55 0.71 -12.27
N GLY A 62 38.99 -0.55 -12.15
CA GLY A 62 38.68 -1.63 -13.10
C GLY A 62 37.67 -2.66 -12.59
N LEU A 63 36.79 -3.14 -13.48
CA LEU A 63 35.93 -4.30 -13.22
C LEU A 63 36.70 -5.59 -13.51
N LYS A 64 36.91 -6.41 -12.48
CA LYS A 64 37.51 -7.73 -12.60
C LYS A 64 36.46 -8.83 -12.69
N VAL A 65 36.60 -9.67 -13.70
CA VAL A 65 35.72 -10.79 -14.00
C VAL A 65 36.53 -12.08 -13.95
N ARG A 66 36.11 -13.03 -13.13
CA ARG A 66 36.67 -14.38 -13.10
C ARG A 66 35.77 -15.33 -13.88
N ILE A 67 36.37 -16.04 -14.82
CA ILE A 67 35.69 -16.99 -15.70
C ILE A 67 36.32 -18.36 -15.50
N GLN A 68 35.51 -19.34 -15.11
CA GLN A 68 35.87 -20.74 -15.09
C GLN A 68 35.53 -21.37 -16.43
N TRP A 69 36.52 -21.98 -17.06
CA TRP A 69 36.37 -22.69 -18.33
C TRP A 69 36.07 -24.17 -18.11
N ALA A 70 35.22 -24.72 -18.97
CA ALA A 70 34.95 -26.15 -19.00
C ALA A 70 36.20 -26.95 -19.42
N ASP A 71 36.38 -28.12 -18.82
CA ASP A 71 37.49 -29.06 -19.08
C ASP A 71 37.09 -30.21 -20.02
N ASN A 72 35.80 -30.38 -20.24
CA ASN A 72 35.17 -31.52 -20.91
C ASN A 72 34.66 -31.22 -22.32
N GLN A 73 34.94 -30.03 -22.86
CA GLN A 73 34.49 -29.61 -24.19
C GLN A 73 35.52 -28.75 -24.93
N GLU A 74 35.39 -28.68 -26.25
CA GLU A 74 36.26 -27.88 -27.11
C GLU A 74 35.93 -26.39 -26.94
N LEU A 75 36.92 -25.60 -26.51
CA LEU A 75 36.75 -24.17 -26.27
C LEU A 75 37.12 -23.36 -27.53
N PRO A 76 36.38 -22.30 -27.87
CA PRO A 76 36.70 -21.45 -29.00
C PRO A 76 38.09 -20.80 -28.84
N SER A 77 38.85 -20.72 -29.94
CA SER A 77 40.23 -20.21 -29.91
C SER A 77 40.34 -18.68 -29.79
N SER A 78 39.25 -17.95 -30.04
CA SER A 78 39.22 -16.48 -29.93
C SER A 78 37.88 -16.02 -29.37
N LEU A 79 37.91 -15.49 -28.15
CA LEU A 79 36.74 -14.95 -27.46
C LEU A 79 36.92 -13.46 -27.22
N VAL A 80 35.81 -12.73 -27.13
CA VAL A 80 35.80 -11.34 -26.67
C VAL A 80 34.80 -11.24 -25.53
N LEU A 81 35.26 -10.74 -24.38
CA LEU A 81 34.39 -10.35 -23.28
C LEU A 81 34.11 -8.86 -23.42
N SER A 82 32.85 -8.52 -23.62
CA SER A 82 32.37 -7.15 -23.76
C SER A 82 31.39 -6.79 -22.66
N SER A 83 31.51 -5.58 -22.12
CA SER A 83 30.52 -4.97 -21.23
C SER A 83 29.58 -4.08 -22.03
N TYR A 84 28.29 -4.15 -21.78
CA TYR A 84 27.28 -3.30 -22.39
C TYR A 84 26.50 -2.52 -21.32
N GLY A 85 26.38 -1.22 -21.53
CA GLY A 85 25.51 -0.33 -20.76
C GLY A 85 24.10 -0.23 -21.36
N ASN A 86 23.36 0.82 -21.01
CA ASN A 86 21.98 1.01 -21.45
C ASN A 86 21.84 1.40 -22.94
N ARG A 87 22.93 1.78 -23.63
CA ARG A 87 22.91 2.19 -25.04
C ARG A 87 23.09 1.03 -26.02
N ASP A 88 23.22 -0.20 -25.52
CA ASP A 88 23.53 -1.40 -26.30
C ASP A 88 24.83 -1.30 -27.15
N GLU A 89 25.67 -0.31 -26.87
CA GLU A 89 27.04 -0.22 -27.36
C GLU A 89 27.99 -0.78 -26.30
N PRO A 90 29.07 -1.49 -26.72
CA PRO A 90 30.04 -2.02 -25.77
C PRO A 90 30.79 -0.86 -25.10
N THR A 91 30.74 -0.80 -23.78
CA THR A 91 31.47 0.17 -22.96
C THR A 91 32.95 -0.18 -22.84
N ASP A 92 33.27 -1.47 -22.94
CA ASP A 92 34.64 -2.01 -22.98
C ASP A 92 34.62 -3.43 -23.58
N SER A 93 35.73 -3.84 -24.18
CA SER A 93 35.90 -5.16 -24.80
C SER A 93 37.34 -5.64 -24.67
N VAL A 94 37.54 -6.85 -24.16
CA VAL A 94 38.86 -7.47 -24.02
C VAL A 94 38.86 -8.85 -24.69
N GLY A 95 39.92 -9.13 -25.44
CA GLY A 95 40.15 -10.44 -26.03
C GLY A 95 40.54 -11.46 -24.95
N VAL A 96 39.89 -12.62 -24.98
CA VAL A 96 40.06 -13.69 -24.00
C VAL A 96 40.55 -14.94 -24.70
N THR A 97 41.59 -15.55 -24.14
CA THR A 97 42.10 -16.85 -24.58
C THR A 97 41.73 -17.88 -23.52
N PRO A 98 40.80 -18.81 -23.80
CA PRO A 98 40.36 -19.77 -22.80
C PRO A 98 41.42 -20.85 -22.57
N GLU A 99 41.57 -21.25 -21.31
CA GLU A 99 42.41 -22.39 -20.92
C GLU A 99 41.51 -23.46 -20.25
N PRO A 100 41.35 -24.65 -20.86
CA PRO A 100 40.45 -25.69 -20.33
C PRO A 100 40.72 -26.02 -18.87
N GLY A 101 39.65 -26.08 -18.06
CA GLY A 101 39.69 -26.40 -16.64
C GLY A 101 40.30 -25.35 -15.72
N LYS A 102 40.77 -24.21 -16.25
CA LYS A 102 41.35 -23.14 -15.45
C LYS A 102 40.39 -21.96 -15.27
N GLU A 103 40.68 -21.16 -14.26
CA GLU A 103 40.04 -19.87 -14.05
C GLU A 103 40.92 -18.77 -14.64
N THR A 104 40.33 -17.90 -15.46
CA THR A 104 40.99 -16.71 -15.99
C THR A 104 40.39 -15.46 -15.36
N GLU A 105 41.25 -14.54 -14.93
CA GLU A 105 40.86 -13.22 -14.43
C GLU A 105 41.09 -12.18 -15.53
N ILE A 106 40.05 -11.42 -15.86
CA ILE A 106 40.06 -10.40 -16.91
C ILE A 106 39.68 -9.07 -16.28
N GLU A 107 40.36 -8.00 -16.68
CA GLU A 107 40.08 -6.65 -16.21
C GLU A 107 39.47 -5.81 -17.35
N LEU A 108 38.28 -5.27 -17.10
CA LEU A 108 37.55 -4.34 -17.98
C LEU A 108 37.60 -2.94 -17.36
N THR A 109 38.59 -2.14 -17.76
CA THR A 109 38.82 -0.79 -17.20
C THR A 109 37.81 0.23 -17.72
N GLY A 110 37.29 0.06 -18.94
CA GLY A 110 36.28 0.92 -19.53
C GLY A 110 34.87 0.67 -18.98
N ALA A 111 34.58 -0.54 -18.51
CA ALA A 111 33.23 -0.93 -18.04
C ALA A 111 32.81 -0.19 -16.76
N SER A 112 33.76 0.13 -15.89
CA SER A 112 33.59 0.89 -14.65
C SER A 112 33.72 2.40 -14.87
N LYS A 113 34.23 2.86 -16.01
CA LYS A 113 34.39 4.28 -16.27
C LYS A 113 33.04 4.94 -16.53
N GLU A 114 32.71 5.96 -15.73
CA GLU A 114 31.45 6.71 -15.85
C GLU A 114 30.19 5.82 -15.86
N PHE A 115 30.20 4.68 -15.15
CA PHE A 115 29.06 3.75 -15.11
C PHE A 115 27.75 4.44 -14.70
N TRP A 116 27.81 5.47 -13.85
CA TRP A 116 26.66 6.29 -13.47
C TRP A 116 26.05 7.09 -14.63
N LYS A 117 26.75 7.23 -15.77
CA LYS A 117 26.26 7.76 -17.04
C LYS A 117 25.65 6.67 -17.94
N GLU A 118 26.26 5.50 -17.99
CA GLU A 118 25.84 4.39 -18.86
C GLU A 118 24.72 3.52 -18.29
N GLY A 119 24.53 3.51 -16.96
CA GLY A 119 23.50 2.74 -16.28
C GLY A 119 24.05 1.98 -15.06
N TRP A 120 23.24 1.90 -14.01
CA TRP A 120 23.59 1.16 -12.78
C TRP A 120 23.43 -0.36 -12.94
N SER A 121 22.63 -0.79 -13.90
CA SER A 121 22.51 -2.18 -14.34
C SER A 121 23.20 -2.33 -15.70
N GLN A 122 24.08 -3.30 -15.83
CA GLN A 122 24.86 -3.56 -17.05
C GLN A 122 24.88 -5.07 -17.34
N ARG A 123 25.41 -5.46 -18.51
CA ARG A 123 25.56 -6.86 -18.90
C ARG A 123 26.92 -7.15 -19.48
N LEU A 124 27.50 -8.27 -19.09
CA LEU A 124 28.64 -8.88 -19.74
C LEU A 124 28.16 -9.84 -20.82
N VAL A 125 28.78 -9.78 -21.99
CA VAL A 125 28.57 -10.72 -23.09
C VAL A 125 29.93 -11.27 -23.49
N LEU A 126 30.06 -12.60 -23.41
CA LEU A 126 31.19 -13.34 -23.95
C LEU A 126 30.80 -13.85 -25.33
N GLU A 127 31.52 -13.43 -26.36
CA GLU A 127 31.20 -13.72 -27.76
C GLU A 127 32.33 -14.52 -28.43
N ASP A 128 31.95 -15.51 -29.25
CA ASP A 128 32.88 -16.18 -30.17
C ASP A 128 33.21 -15.23 -31.33
N LYS A 129 34.46 -14.78 -31.42
CA LYS A 129 34.87 -13.83 -32.46
C LYS A 129 34.79 -14.41 -33.87
N ALA A 130 34.92 -15.74 -34.02
CA ALA A 130 34.88 -16.40 -35.31
C ALA A 130 33.45 -16.63 -35.81
N LYS A 131 32.50 -16.86 -34.90
CA LYS A 131 31.09 -17.15 -35.23
C LYS A 131 30.16 -15.95 -35.05
N GLY A 132 30.55 -14.95 -34.26
CA GLY A 132 29.70 -13.81 -33.90
C GLY A 132 28.54 -14.18 -32.98
N GLU A 133 28.66 -15.27 -32.23
CA GLU A 133 27.59 -15.81 -31.38
C GLU A 133 27.90 -15.62 -29.89
N PRO A 134 26.93 -15.17 -29.08
CA PRO A 134 27.12 -15.01 -27.64
C PRO A 134 27.11 -16.37 -26.94
N ILE A 135 28.20 -16.68 -26.24
CA ILE A 135 28.39 -17.90 -25.47
C ILE A 135 27.84 -17.77 -24.06
N LEU A 136 28.00 -16.60 -23.46
CA LEU A 136 27.52 -16.30 -22.12
C LEU A 136 27.04 -14.86 -22.06
N THR A 137 25.89 -14.63 -21.42
CA THR A 137 25.42 -13.30 -21.06
C THR A 137 25.13 -13.28 -19.57
N GLN A 138 25.80 -12.38 -18.83
CA GLN A 138 25.64 -12.25 -17.38
C GLN A 138 25.35 -10.79 -17.01
N PRO A 139 24.15 -10.48 -16.48
CA PRO A 139 23.86 -9.17 -15.91
C PRO A 139 24.65 -8.94 -14.62
N TYR A 140 25.00 -7.69 -14.36
CA TYR A 140 25.59 -7.23 -13.10
C TYR A 140 25.14 -5.81 -12.78
N ASN A 141 25.13 -5.48 -11.49
CA ASN A 141 24.69 -4.19 -11.00
C ASN A 141 25.82 -3.52 -10.23
N PHE A 142 26.06 -2.26 -10.54
CA PHE A 142 26.75 -1.35 -9.63
C PHE A 142 25.81 -0.96 -8.50
N ASN A 143 26.37 -0.80 -7.31
CA ASN A 143 25.64 -0.31 -6.16
C ASN A 143 26.54 0.60 -5.31
N LEU A 144 25.94 1.31 -4.37
CA LEU A 144 26.66 2.11 -3.40
C LEU A 144 26.50 1.51 -2.02
N ASP A 145 27.61 1.39 -1.29
CA ASP A 145 27.61 1.19 0.14
C ASP A 145 27.94 2.53 0.82
N CYS A 146 27.01 3.05 1.62
CA CYS A 146 27.06 4.41 2.14
C CYS A 146 26.98 4.40 3.67
N PRO A 147 28.09 4.17 4.39
CA PRO A 147 28.09 4.13 5.85
C PRO A 147 27.75 5.49 6.45
N GLU A 148 28.23 6.57 5.85
CA GLU A 148 28.03 7.95 6.31
C GLU A 148 27.18 8.77 5.33
N ASP A 149 26.78 9.98 5.75
CA ASP A 149 26.05 10.90 4.88
C ASP A 149 27.02 11.48 3.84
N LYS A 150 26.68 11.33 2.55
CA LYS A 150 27.44 11.85 1.39
C LYS A 150 28.80 11.21 1.09
N GLU A 151 29.23 10.19 1.83
CA GLU A 151 30.38 9.35 1.47
C GLU A 151 29.94 7.92 1.20
N CYS A 152 30.27 7.40 0.02
CA CYS A 152 29.95 6.03 -0.38
C CYS A 152 31.11 5.33 -1.07
N GLN A 153 31.08 4.00 -1.05
CA GLN A 153 31.97 3.15 -1.82
C GLN A 153 31.19 2.43 -2.93
N VAL A 154 31.78 2.34 -4.12
CA VAL A 154 31.20 1.58 -5.23
C VAL A 154 31.35 0.09 -4.95
N THR A 155 30.28 -0.66 -5.17
CA THR A 155 30.27 -2.13 -5.13
C THR A 155 29.69 -2.68 -6.42
N VAL A 156 30.01 -3.93 -6.74
CA VAL A 156 29.46 -4.65 -7.88
C VAL A 156 28.93 -6.00 -7.42
N ALA A 157 27.80 -6.42 -7.95
CA ALA A 157 27.22 -7.73 -7.67
C ALA A 157 26.56 -8.34 -8.92
N PRO A 158 26.49 -9.68 -9.02
CA PRO A 158 25.67 -10.32 -10.05
C PRO A 158 24.22 -9.84 -9.99
N GLY A 159 23.69 -9.47 -11.16
CA GLY A 159 22.34 -8.96 -11.34
C GLY A 159 21.34 -10.06 -11.71
N ALA A 160 20.05 -9.71 -11.72
CA ALA A 160 19.03 -10.48 -12.43
C ALA A 160 18.80 -9.80 -13.79
N ALA A 161 18.72 -10.57 -14.88
CA ALA A 161 18.70 -10.04 -16.24
C ALA A 161 17.35 -9.35 -16.55
N THR A 162 17.31 -8.31 -17.40
CA THR A 162 16.63 -8.40 -18.73
C THR A 162 16.53 -7.12 -19.56
N SER A 163 16.63 -5.89 -19.05
CA SER A 163 16.67 -4.68 -19.90
C SER A 163 17.06 -3.42 -19.12
N GLY A 164 17.52 -2.37 -19.82
CA GLY A 164 17.86 -1.07 -19.22
C GLY A 164 16.71 -0.33 -18.54
N ASP A 165 15.46 -0.80 -18.73
CA ASP A 165 14.22 -0.19 -18.22
C ASP A 165 13.73 -0.80 -16.90
N VAL A 166 14.42 -1.83 -16.40
CA VAL A 166 14.01 -2.62 -15.24
C VAL A 166 15.01 -2.46 -14.10
N LEU A 167 14.51 -1.96 -12.96
CA LEU A 167 15.24 -1.80 -11.71
C LEU A 167 14.93 -2.95 -10.75
N HIS A 168 15.94 -3.77 -10.50
CA HIS A 168 15.85 -4.75 -9.44
C HIS A 168 16.25 -4.11 -8.12
N VAL A 169 15.37 -4.22 -7.13
CA VAL A 169 15.63 -3.79 -5.75
C VAL A 169 15.78 -5.02 -4.87
N SER A 170 16.52 -4.87 -3.77
CA SER A 170 16.56 -5.89 -2.73
C SER A 170 15.17 -6.05 -2.09
N GLU A 171 14.92 -7.21 -1.48
CA GLU A 171 13.67 -7.48 -0.77
C GLU A 171 13.48 -6.46 0.38
N GLU A 172 14.57 -6.13 1.07
CA GLU A 172 14.58 -5.14 2.15
C GLU A 172 14.27 -3.72 1.66
N LEU A 173 14.80 -3.33 0.50
CA LEU A 173 14.49 -2.04 -0.11
C LEU A 173 13.05 -2.00 -0.60
N ASP A 174 12.52 -3.09 -1.15
CA ASP A 174 11.13 -3.15 -1.62
C ASP A 174 10.10 -2.98 -0.49
N GLU A 175 10.35 -3.64 0.65
CA GLU A 175 9.54 -3.46 1.85
C GLU A 175 9.60 -2.01 2.36
N ALA A 176 10.80 -1.41 2.38
CA ALA A 176 10.98 -0.02 2.78
C ALA A 176 10.25 0.94 1.84
N LEU A 177 10.39 0.77 0.53
CA LEU A 177 9.72 1.58 -0.49
C LEU A 177 8.19 1.50 -0.38
N THR A 178 7.66 0.33 -0.05
CA THR A 178 6.21 0.13 0.16
C THR A 178 5.71 0.95 1.35
N LYS A 179 6.42 0.91 2.49
CA LYS A 179 6.12 1.74 3.67
C LYS A 179 6.23 3.25 3.37
N VAL A 180 7.24 3.65 2.59
CA VAL A 180 7.39 5.05 2.16
C VAL A 180 6.18 5.50 1.32
N ALA A 181 5.73 4.67 0.37
CA ALA A 181 4.57 4.99 -0.46
C ALA A 181 3.27 5.13 0.35
N GLU A 182 3.06 4.26 1.34
CA GLU A 182 1.93 4.36 2.27
C GLU A 182 1.95 5.67 3.07
N SER A 183 3.13 6.06 3.59
CA SER A 183 3.30 7.29 4.37
C SER A 183 3.04 8.57 3.55
N ALA A 184 3.42 8.57 2.27
CA ALA A 184 3.20 9.68 1.36
C ALA A 184 1.72 9.87 1.00
N GLY A 185 0.94 8.78 1.00
CA GLY A 185 -0.50 8.78 0.75
C GLY A 185 -1.31 9.65 1.72
N GLU A 186 -0.73 10.06 2.85
CA GLU A 186 -1.32 10.99 3.81
C GLU A 186 -1.31 12.46 3.35
N GLY A 187 -0.81 12.77 2.15
CA GLY A 187 -0.72 14.14 1.64
C GLY A 187 0.57 14.86 2.03
N LYS A 188 1.59 14.11 2.45
CA LYS A 188 2.91 14.63 2.84
C LYS A 188 3.89 14.41 1.71
N GLU A 189 4.77 15.39 1.50
CA GLU A 189 5.95 15.21 0.67
C GLU A 189 6.99 14.43 1.46
N VAL A 190 7.52 13.37 0.85
CA VAL A 190 8.47 12.48 1.51
C VAL A 190 9.70 12.35 0.62
N ASP A 191 10.86 12.70 1.18
CA ASP A 191 12.15 12.44 0.54
C ASP A 191 12.43 10.94 0.59
N LEU A 192 12.66 10.34 -0.58
CA LEU A 192 12.92 8.91 -0.74
C LEU A 192 14.04 8.41 0.18
N VAL A 193 15.17 9.11 0.15
CA VAL A 193 16.40 8.62 0.79
C VAL A 193 16.25 8.77 2.30
N ASP A 194 15.77 9.91 2.78
CA ASP A 194 15.61 10.15 4.21
C ASP A 194 14.57 9.19 4.81
N ALA A 195 13.48 8.92 4.10
CA ALA A 195 12.44 8.02 4.57
C ALA A 195 12.90 6.56 4.59
N VAL A 196 13.64 6.11 3.57
CA VAL A 196 14.25 4.76 3.60
C VAL A 196 15.30 4.66 4.71
N VAL A 197 16.14 5.68 4.89
CA VAL A 197 17.16 5.71 5.95
C VAL A 197 16.54 5.69 7.35
N ALA A 198 15.40 6.36 7.54
CA ALA A 198 14.65 6.32 8.79
C ALA A 198 14.09 4.93 9.12
N ILE A 199 13.79 4.11 8.10
CA ILE A 199 13.34 2.72 8.26
C ILE A 199 14.54 1.80 8.48
N ASN A 200 15.53 1.87 7.58
CA ASN A 200 16.75 1.10 7.65
C ASN A 200 17.94 1.89 7.07
N PRO A 201 18.87 2.36 7.91
CA PRO A 201 20.04 3.13 7.47
C PRO A 201 20.96 2.39 6.50
N THR A 202 21.03 1.06 6.55
CA THR A 202 21.93 0.27 5.68
C THR A 202 21.49 0.29 4.22
N LEU A 203 20.26 0.73 3.93
CA LEU A 203 19.70 0.81 2.58
C LEU A 203 19.99 2.16 1.89
N ARG A 204 20.71 3.09 2.54
CA ARG A 204 21.00 4.43 2.00
C ARG A 204 21.52 4.38 0.57
N GLY A 205 22.56 3.59 0.33
CA GLY A 205 23.17 3.51 -1.00
C GLY A 205 22.24 2.89 -2.04
N GLN A 206 21.47 1.87 -1.66
CA GLN A 206 20.48 1.27 -2.57
C GLN A 206 19.35 2.24 -2.91
N ALA A 207 18.85 3.01 -1.95
CA ALA A 207 17.83 4.04 -2.15
C ALA A 207 18.33 5.15 -3.08
N MET A 208 19.60 5.52 -2.97
CA MET A 208 20.26 6.49 -3.84
C MET A 208 20.37 6.00 -5.29
N VAL A 209 20.82 4.76 -5.48
CA VAL A 209 20.88 4.11 -6.80
C VAL A 209 19.50 3.98 -7.43
N TYR A 210 18.49 3.64 -6.62
CA TYR A 210 17.10 3.61 -7.04
C TYR A 210 16.63 4.99 -7.51
N GLY A 211 16.90 6.06 -6.74
CA GLY A 211 16.54 7.44 -7.12
C GLY A 211 17.22 7.93 -8.40
N LEU A 212 18.52 7.67 -8.56
CA LEU A 212 19.30 7.97 -9.78
C LEU A 212 18.78 7.24 -11.02
N SER A 213 18.34 6.00 -10.83
CA SER A 213 17.80 5.21 -11.92
C SER A 213 16.40 5.69 -12.29
N LEU A 214 15.57 5.99 -11.28
CA LEU A 214 14.24 6.55 -11.46
C LEU A 214 14.27 7.90 -12.20
N SER A 215 15.29 8.74 -11.96
CA SER A 215 15.41 10.03 -12.64
C SER A 215 15.67 9.90 -14.15
N ARG A 216 16.35 8.82 -14.57
CA ARG A 216 16.71 8.55 -15.97
C ARG A 216 15.53 8.05 -16.79
N LEU A 217 14.60 7.34 -16.16
CA LEU A 217 13.36 6.85 -16.77
C LEU A 217 12.36 7.98 -17.10
N GLN A 218 12.79 9.24 -17.08
CA GLN A 218 12.02 10.49 -17.20
C GLN A 218 10.90 10.59 -16.16
N VAL A 219 11.10 11.46 -15.17
CA VAL A 219 10.17 11.77 -14.06
C VAL A 219 8.97 12.61 -14.53
N LEU A 220 8.25 12.11 -15.53
CA LEU A 220 6.96 12.61 -16.01
C LEU A 220 5.92 11.48 -16.08
N ALA A 221 6.13 10.41 -15.30
CA ALA A 221 5.12 9.38 -15.13
C ALA A 221 3.81 9.99 -14.58
N PRO A 222 2.64 9.50 -15.01
CA PRO A 222 1.36 9.97 -14.50
C PRO A 222 1.24 9.72 -12.99
N CYS A 223 0.32 10.44 -12.34
CA CYS A 223 -0.02 10.19 -10.94
C CYS A 223 -0.36 8.73 -10.69
N ASN A 224 0.28 8.10 -9.71
CA ASN A 224 -0.16 6.82 -9.18
C ASN A 224 -1.22 7.07 -8.10
N CYS A 225 -2.39 6.46 -8.26
CA CYS A 225 -3.55 6.69 -7.40
C CYS A 225 -3.96 5.41 -6.67
N VAL A 226 -4.21 5.50 -5.37
CA VAL A 226 -4.61 4.38 -4.51
C VAL A 226 -5.81 4.77 -3.66
N TRP A 227 -6.73 3.84 -3.45
CA TRP A 227 -7.89 4.03 -2.58
C TRP A 227 -7.50 4.01 -1.10
N GLN A 228 -7.98 5.00 -0.35
CA GLN A 228 -7.71 5.18 1.07
C GLN A 228 -9.04 5.27 1.84
N ALA A 229 -9.14 4.52 2.93
CA ALA A 229 -10.24 4.59 3.89
C ALA A 229 -9.76 5.15 5.24
N VAL A 230 -10.54 6.06 5.83
CA VAL A 230 -10.30 6.59 7.18
C VAL A 230 -11.58 6.50 8.02
N TYR A 231 -11.45 6.01 9.25
CA TYR A 231 -12.56 5.85 10.19
C TYR A 231 -12.37 6.79 11.39
N SER A 232 -13.44 7.43 11.83
CA SER A 232 -13.45 8.24 13.05
C SER A 232 -14.71 7.96 13.87
N GLN A 233 -14.55 7.81 15.17
CA GLN A 233 -15.63 7.51 16.11
C GLN A 233 -15.42 8.32 17.38
N ASN A 234 -16.34 9.23 17.71
CA ASN A 234 -16.27 10.03 18.92
C ASN A 234 -17.58 9.92 19.71
N PRO A 235 -17.59 9.28 20.89
CA PRO A 235 -18.69 9.41 21.83
C PRO A 235 -18.61 10.76 22.58
N SER A 236 -19.75 11.32 22.95
CA SER A 236 -19.87 12.51 23.79
C SER A 236 -20.84 12.29 24.95
N GLY A 237 -20.43 12.69 26.17
CA GLY A 237 -21.13 12.38 27.43
C GLY A 237 -20.38 11.36 28.29
N SER A 238 -20.95 10.96 29.43
CA SER A 238 -20.33 9.98 30.33
C SER A 238 -20.14 8.61 29.63
N GLY A 239 -18.89 8.13 29.55
CA GLY A 239 -18.48 6.95 28.79
C GLY A 239 -18.78 5.58 29.44
N TYR A 240 -18.49 4.50 28.70
CA TYR A 240 -18.86 3.09 28.93
C TYR A 240 -19.08 2.64 30.39
N GLY A 241 -20.27 2.07 30.64
CA GLY A 241 -20.65 1.46 31.93
C GLY A 241 -21.42 2.38 32.87
N VAL A 242 -22.25 3.29 32.34
CA VAL A 242 -22.89 4.33 33.13
C VAL A 242 -23.93 3.71 34.05
N TYR A 243 -23.73 3.85 35.36
CA TYR A 243 -24.72 3.62 36.41
C TYR A 243 -24.66 4.78 37.40
N ILE A 244 -25.71 5.58 37.48
CA ILE A 244 -25.83 6.74 38.36
C ILE A 244 -27.01 6.45 39.28
N ASN A 245 -26.80 6.54 40.60
CA ASN A 245 -27.85 6.33 41.61
C ASN A 245 -27.87 7.51 42.58
N ASN A 246 -29.01 8.18 42.72
CA ASN A 246 -29.18 9.31 43.62
C ASN A 246 -30.62 9.38 44.19
N SER A 247 -30.93 10.43 44.94
CA SER A 247 -32.26 10.65 45.51
C SER A 247 -33.38 10.76 44.45
N GLY A 248 -33.02 11.10 43.22
CA GLY A 248 -33.91 11.21 42.06
C GLY A 248 -34.25 9.87 41.40
N GLY A 249 -33.35 8.88 41.46
CA GLY A 249 -33.54 7.56 40.87
C GLY A 249 -32.24 6.91 40.41
N ILE A 250 -32.38 5.97 39.47
CA ILE A 250 -31.26 5.23 38.87
C ILE A 250 -31.22 5.54 37.37
N VAL A 251 -30.03 5.79 36.84
CA VAL A 251 -29.74 5.79 35.40
C VAL A 251 -28.71 4.72 35.13
N SER A 252 -28.93 3.88 34.13
CA SER A 252 -28.05 2.79 33.73
C SER A 252 -27.93 2.72 32.21
N GLY A 253 -26.74 2.52 31.65
CA GLY A 253 -26.56 2.47 30.20
C GLY A 253 -25.11 2.51 29.75
N THR A 254 -24.90 2.57 28.43
CA THR A 254 -23.58 2.73 27.83
C THR A 254 -23.61 3.79 26.72
N ASN A 255 -22.65 4.70 26.75
CA ASN A 255 -22.27 5.52 25.61
C ASN A 255 -21.18 4.75 24.85
N GLY A 256 -21.59 4.02 23.80
CA GLY A 256 -20.75 3.10 23.03
C GLY A 256 -19.74 3.82 22.13
N PRO A 257 -19.10 3.15 21.17
CA PRO A 257 -18.13 3.80 20.30
C PRO A 257 -18.86 4.62 19.24
N GLY A 258 -18.44 5.86 19.07
CA GLY A 258 -19.01 6.78 18.08
C GLY A 258 -20.50 7.04 18.32
N ALA A 259 -21.32 6.87 17.28
CA ALA A 259 -22.75 7.14 17.32
C ALA A 259 -23.61 6.03 18.00
N LYS A 260 -23.01 5.04 18.66
CA LYS A 260 -23.76 3.97 19.34
C LYS A 260 -23.99 4.33 20.81
N HIS A 261 -25.20 4.20 21.33
CA HIS A 261 -25.46 4.31 22.77
C HIS A 261 -26.73 3.55 23.21
N ALA A 262 -26.85 3.30 24.51
CA ALA A 262 -28.04 2.80 25.19
C ALA A 262 -28.15 3.41 26.59
N LEU A 263 -29.35 3.73 27.04
CA LEU A 263 -29.55 4.43 28.30
C LEU A 263 -30.93 4.10 28.86
N THR A 264 -31.03 3.89 30.16
CA THR A 264 -32.25 3.56 30.90
C THR A 264 -32.30 4.40 32.17
N ALA A 265 -33.43 5.04 32.44
CA ALA A 265 -33.74 5.74 33.68
C ALA A 265 -34.85 5.00 34.43
N LEU A 266 -34.76 4.99 35.76
CA LEU A 266 -35.74 4.49 36.71
C LEU A 266 -35.98 5.61 37.74
N GLY A 267 -37.19 6.15 37.77
CA GLY A 267 -37.53 7.35 38.52
C GLY A 267 -38.03 7.08 39.93
N ARG A 268 -37.56 7.89 40.88
CA ARG A 268 -38.16 8.14 42.19
C ARG A 268 -38.46 9.63 42.30
N ASN A 269 -37.59 10.48 42.84
CA ASN A 269 -37.84 11.93 42.87
C ASN A 269 -37.52 12.68 41.56
N GLY A 270 -37.19 11.96 40.48
CA GLY A 270 -36.93 12.50 39.14
C GLY A 270 -35.47 12.36 38.76
N ILE A 271 -35.20 11.75 37.61
CA ILE A 271 -33.84 11.59 37.06
C ILE A 271 -33.86 11.76 35.54
N SER A 272 -32.86 12.45 35.00
CA SER A 272 -32.66 12.62 33.56
C SER A 272 -31.20 12.46 33.17
N HIS A 273 -30.97 11.99 31.95
CA HIS A 273 -29.63 11.88 31.38
C HIS A 273 -29.69 11.80 29.85
N GLY A 274 -28.59 12.14 29.18
CA GLY A 274 -28.51 12.05 27.72
C GLY A 274 -27.10 11.79 27.22
N PHE A 275 -27.01 11.16 26.04
CA PHE A 275 -25.78 10.82 25.35
C PHE A 275 -25.81 11.31 23.92
N SER A 276 -24.64 11.55 23.36
CA SER A 276 -24.47 11.78 21.93
C SER A 276 -23.21 11.09 21.43
N GLY A 277 -23.09 11.02 20.12
CA GLY A 277 -21.84 10.59 19.51
C GLY A 277 -21.92 10.58 18.00
N LEU A 278 -20.76 10.49 17.37
CA LEU A 278 -20.60 10.50 15.92
C LEU A 278 -19.75 9.33 15.44
N SER A 279 -20.14 8.77 14.30
CA SER A 279 -19.36 7.80 13.53
C SER A 279 -19.17 8.33 12.12
N GLN A 280 -17.95 8.32 11.61
CA GLN A 280 -17.60 8.83 10.29
C GLN A 280 -16.70 7.86 9.54
N VAL A 281 -16.94 7.74 8.24
CA VAL A 281 -16.12 7.01 7.28
C VAL A 281 -15.79 7.95 6.14
N ASN A 282 -14.53 8.00 5.74
CA ASN A 282 -14.05 8.75 4.57
C ASN A 282 -13.41 7.76 3.59
N LEU A 283 -13.86 7.78 2.34
CA LEU A 283 -13.21 7.10 1.23
C LEU A 283 -12.63 8.17 0.30
N LYS A 284 -11.33 8.14 0.05
CA LYS A 284 -10.70 9.06 -0.90
C LYS A 284 -9.73 8.31 -1.82
N LEU A 285 -9.55 8.85 -3.03
CA LEU A 285 -8.48 8.41 -3.93
C LEU A 285 -7.27 9.30 -3.69
N SER A 286 -6.18 8.75 -3.16
CA SER A 286 -4.93 9.48 -2.91
C SER A 286 -3.99 9.27 -4.09
N CYS A 287 -3.56 10.37 -4.71
CA CYS A 287 -2.71 10.34 -5.91
C CYS A 287 -1.36 10.97 -5.60
N THR A 288 -0.29 10.25 -5.94
CA THR A 288 1.10 10.65 -5.69
C THR A 288 1.94 10.46 -6.95
N ARG A 289 3.00 11.26 -7.07
CA ARG A 289 4.01 11.08 -8.11
C ARG A 289 5.40 11.33 -7.55
N TRP A 290 6.39 10.75 -8.19
CA TRP A 290 7.79 11.10 -7.95
C TRP A 290 8.13 12.43 -8.62
N LEU A 291 8.94 13.24 -7.96
CA LEU A 291 9.44 14.53 -8.41
C LEU A 291 10.93 14.64 -8.07
N ILE A 292 11.69 15.33 -8.92
CA ILE A 292 13.06 15.74 -8.60
C ILE A 292 12.96 17.12 -7.97
N ALA A 293 13.36 17.28 -6.71
CA ALA A 293 13.37 18.58 -6.06
C ALA A 293 14.62 19.40 -6.42
N TYR A 294 15.78 18.79 -6.28
CA TYR A 294 17.09 19.38 -6.61
C TYR A 294 18.13 18.28 -6.77
N TYR A 295 19.33 18.68 -7.20
CA TYR A 295 20.48 17.80 -7.29
C TYR A 295 21.49 18.12 -6.19
N ILE A 296 22.10 17.09 -5.61
CA ILE A 296 23.14 17.20 -4.59
C ILE A 296 24.38 16.43 -5.03
N GLU A 297 25.57 16.99 -4.76
CA GLU A 297 26.83 16.31 -5.03
C GLU A 297 27.17 15.35 -3.89
N TRP A 298 27.52 14.11 -4.24
CA TRP A 298 27.97 13.06 -3.32
C TRP A 298 29.38 12.63 -3.69
N VAL A 299 30.21 12.37 -2.68
CA VAL A 299 31.57 11.88 -2.88
C VAL A 299 31.55 10.36 -2.85
N VAL A 300 31.89 9.76 -3.98
CA VAL A 300 31.97 8.31 -4.14
C VAL A 300 33.42 7.89 -4.24
N THR A 301 33.73 6.73 -3.69
CA THR A 301 35.08 6.18 -3.62
C THR A 301 35.13 4.83 -4.32
N TRP A 302 36.16 4.64 -5.14
CA TRP A 302 36.49 3.33 -5.65
C TRP A 302 37.07 2.45 -4.52
N PRO A 303 36.83 1.12 -4.53
CA PRO A 303 37.54 0.21 -3.64
C PRO A 303 39.06 0.34 -3.80
N TRP A 304 39.72 0.83 -2.76
CA TRP A 304 41.16 1.11 -2.72
C TRP A 304 41.63 2.14 -3.77
N GLY A 305 40.73 2.99 -4.27
CA GLY A 305 40.99 3.92 -5.36
C GLY A 305 40.64 5.38 -5.07
N PRO A 306 40.62 6.24 -6.10
CA PRO A 306 40.38 7.67 -5.94
C PRO A 306 38.92 8.00 -5.59
N ARG A 307 38.73 9.18 -5.00
CA ARG A 307 37.41 9.77 -4.75
C ARG A 307 36.95 10.57 -5.96
N PHE A 308 35.67 10.48 -6.32
CA PHE A 308 35.08 11.25 -7.40
C PHE A 308 33.65 11.72 -7.04
N PRO A 309 33.24 12.92 -7.46
CA PRO A 309 31.89 13.41 -7.21
C PRO A 309 30.88 12.84 -8.21
N ILE A 310 29.68 12.53 -7.73
CA ILE A 310 28.51 12.27 -8.57
C ILE A 310 27.38 13.22 -8.21
N LEU A 311 26.62 13.64 -9.23
CA LEU A 311 25.44 14.48 -9.04
C LEU A 311 24.19 13.60 -8.88
N VAL A 312 23.55 13.66 -7.72
CA VAL A 312 22.42 12.81 -7.36
C VAL A 312 21.12 13.62 -7.30
N PRO A 313 20.05 13.22 -8.00
CA PRO A 313 18.73 13.80 -7.83
C PRO A 313 18.13 13.39 -6.48
N ARG A 314 17.64 14.38 -5.72
CA ARG A 314 16.79 14.12 -4.56
C ARG A 314 15.35 13.93 -5.01
N MET A 315 14.91 12.67 -4.92
CA MET A 315 13.58 12.24 -5.33
C MET A 315 12.59 12.38 -4.18
N PHE A 316 11.48 13.06 -4.44
CA PHE A 316 10.37 13.23 -3.51
C PHE A 316 9.15 12.53 -4.06
N ILE A 317 8.43 11.81 -3.22
CA ILE A 317 7.05 11.42 -3.53
C ILE A 317 6.13 12.51 -2.99
N ALA A 318 5.32 13.10 -3.87
CA ALA A 318 4.48 14.24 -3.55
C ALA A 318 3.04 14.00 -4.03
N PRO A 319 2.04 14.61 -3.37
CA PRO A 319 0.67 14.61 -3.85
C PRO A 319 0.58 15.22 -5.25
N CYS A 320 -0.32 14.70 -6.08
CA CYS A 320 -0.51 15.24 -7.43
C CYS A 320 -1.98 15.17 -7.89
N THR A 321 -2.33 16.09 -8.77
CA THR A 321 -3.66 16.14 -9.37
C THR A 321 -3.73 15.17 -10.54
N SER A 322 -4.54 14.12 -10.41
CA SER A 322 -4.83 13.18 -11.49
C SER A 322 -6.07 13.60 -12.27
N SER A 323 -6.15 13.23 -13.56
CA SER A 323 -7.35 13.36 -14.38
C SER A 323 -8.40 12.26 -14.13
N CYS A 324 -8.18 11.43 -13.11
CA CYS A 324 -9.15 10.43 -12.64
C CYS A 324 -10.53 11.04 -12.40
N LYS A 325 -11.56 10.45 -12.98
CA LYS A 325 -12.94 10.71 -12.60
C LYS A 325 -13.31 9.77 -11.49
N VAL A 326 -13.75 10.32 -10.37
CA VAL A 326 -14.16 9.53 -9.21
C VAL A 326 -15.63 9.79 -8.92
N ARG A 327 -16.36 8.71 -8.69
CA ARG A 327 -17.75 8.73 -8.21
C ARG A 327 -17.80 8.00 -6.88
N PHE A 328 -18.64 8.50 -5.99
CA PHE A 328 -18.92 7.88 -4.71
C PHE A 328 -20.40 7.62 -4.58
N ASP A 329 -20.78 6.41 -4.22
CA ASP A 329 -22.14 6.05 -3.84
C ASP A 329 -22.15 5.74 -2.34
N HIS A 330 -23.21 6.15 -1.66
CA HIS A 330 -23.35 6.10 -0.21
C HIS A 330 -24.65 5.40 0.15
N GLN A 331 -24.60 4.66 1.25
CA GLN A 331 -25.77 4.24 2.00
C GLN A 331 -25.58 4.62 3.47
N GLY A 332 -26.47 5.47 3.97
CA GLY A 332 -26.62 5.73 5.39
C GLY A 332 -27.88 5.05 5.91
N ARG A 333 -27.79 4.37 7.04
CA ARG A 333 -28.96 3.85 7.76
C ARG A 333 -28.84 4.17 9.23
N ILE A 334 -29.95 4.60 9.81
CA ILE A 334 -30.07 4.93 11.23
C ILE A 334 -31.26 4.16 11.80
N SER A 335 -31.09 3.70 13.03
CA SER A 335 -32.09 2.98 13.80
C SER A 335 -32.12 3.52 15.22
N GLY A 336 -33.30 3.71 15.77
CA GLY A 336 -33.53 4.14 17.15
C GLY A 336 -34.64 3.32 17.79
N SER A 337 -34.57 3.12 19.10
CA SER A 337 -35.62 2.49 19.90
C SER A 337 -35.80 3.25 21.20
N THR A 338 -37.04 3.61 21.50
CA THR A 338 -37.42 4.34 22.70
C THR A 338 -38.54 3.62 23.44
N PHE A 339 -38.46 3.58 24.77
CA PHE A 339 -39.47 2.99 25.63
C PHE A 339 -39.70 3.89 26.84
N ALA A 340 -40.95 4.05 27.25
CA ALA A 340 -41.33 4.76 28.47
C ALA A 340 -42.46 4.01 29.17
N ALA A 341 -42.49 4.00 30.50
CA ALA A 341 -43.56 3.39 31.29
C ALA A 341 -43.65 4.10 32.64
N TYR A 342 -44.85 4.47 33.10
CA TYR A 342 -45.02 5.13 34.39
C TYR A 342 -46.42 4.96 34.96
N THR A 343 -46.60 4.82 36.26
CA THR A 343 -47.93 4.89 36.89
C THR A 343 -48.23 6.30 37.36
N SER A 344 -49.38 6.86 36.96
CA SER A 344 -49.84 8.17 37.44
C SER A 344 -49.91 8.20 38.98
N PRO A 345 -49.38 9.24 39.66
CA PRO A 345 -48.98 10.55 39.10
C PRO A 345 -47.50 10.67 38.67
N GLY A 346 -46.82 9.57 38.36
CA GLY A 346 -45.46 9.56 37.78
C GLY A 346 -45.39 10.07 36.33
N SER A 347 -44.18 10.18 35.79
CA SER A 347 -43.91 10.62 34.41
C SER A 347 -42.63 9.97 33.85
N ALA A 348 -42.60 9.64 32.56
CA ALA A 348 -41.42 9.13 31.88
C ALA A 348 -41.37 9.59 30.41
N THR A 349 -40.17 9.95 29.93
CA THR A 349 -39.93 10.40 28.55
C THR A 349 -38.65 9.77 28.02
N ALA A 350 -38.69 9.26 26.79
CA ALA A 350 -37.55 8.77 26.05
C ALA A 350 -37.48 9.43 24.67
N TYR A 351 -36.30 9.93 24.28
CA TYR A 351 -36.07 10.61 23.01
C TYR A 351 -34.78 10.11 22.38
N GLU A 352 -34.85 9.67 21.13
CA GLU A 352 -33.71 9.28 20.30
C GLU A 352 -33.73 10.11 19.01
N GLN A 353 -32.55 10.57 18.59
CA GLN A 353 -32.36 11.26 17.34
C GLN A 353 -31.09 10.75 16.66
N GLY A 354 -31.17 10.56 15.35
CA GLY A 354 -29.99 10.33 14.54
C GLY A 354 -30.08 11.05 13.22
N SER A 355 -28.93 11.46 12.71
CA SER A 355 -28.82 12.09 11.40
C SER A 355 -27.66 11.55 10.60
N TYR A 356 -27.84 11.45 9.29
CA TYR A 356 -26.81 11.03 8.35
C TYR A 356 -26.48 12.19 7.42
N ARG A 357 -25.18 12.44 7.27
CA ARG A 357 -24.63 13.50 6.44
C ARG A 357 -23.63 12.92 5.46
N VAL A 358 -23.56 13.53 4.27
CA VAL A 358 -22.49 13.28 3.31
C VAL A 358 -21.82 14.59 2.95
N ASP A 359 -20.50 14.66 3.15
CA ASP A 359 -19.69 15.90 3.01
C ASP A 359 -20.34 17.12 3.69
N GLY A 360 -20.96 16.91 4.86
CA GLY A 360 -21.64 17.94 5.63
C GLY A 360 -23.09 18.24 5.21
N THR A 361 -23.55 17.76 4.06
CA THR A 361 -24.97 17.86 3.65
C THR A 361 -25.83 16.84 4.38
N TYR A 362 -26.90 17.31 5.01
CA TYR A 362 -27.88 16.44 5.67
C TYR A 362 -28.73 15.68 4.65
N LEU A 363 -28.73 14.35 4.75
CA LEU A 363 -29.52 13.48 3.89
C LEU A 363 -30.58 12.69 4.65
N LEU A 364 -30.35 12.45 5.93
CA LEU A 364 -31.30 11.78 6.82
C LEU A 364 -31.32 12.51 8.15
N ASN A 365 -32.51 12.73 8.69
CA ASN A 365 -32.71 13.12 10.07
C ASN A 365 -33.96 12.38 10.56
N THR A 366 -33.79 11.59 11.60
CA THR A 366 -34.88 10.81 12.19
C THR A 366 -34.86 10.99 13.69
N SER A 367 -36.04 11.07 14.28
CA SER A 367 -36.21 11.04 15.72
C SER A 367 -37.32 10.05 16.08
N ALA A 368 -37.18 9.46 17.25
CA ALA A 368 -38.19 8.67 17.91
C ALA A 368 -38.38 9.26 19.30
N SER A 369 -39.61 9.60 19.67
CA SER A 369 -39.92 10.19 20.97
C SER A 369 -41.12 9.48 21.57
N ASN A 370 -41.05 9.17 22.86
CA ASN A 370 -42.07 8.42 23.54
C ASN A 370 -42.36 8.99 24.93
N GLY A 371 -43.66 9.10 25.24
CA GLY A 371 -44.21 9.48 26.54
C GLY A 371 -45.34 8.56 27.01
N GLY A 372 -45.45 7.34 26.47
CA GLY A 372 -46.48 6.35 26.78
C GLY A 372 -45.95 4.90 26.81
N PHE A 373 -46.79 3.95 27.25
CA PHE A 373 -46.42 2.57 27.61
C PHE A 373 -46.16 1.59 26.44
N PHE A 374 -45.22 1.87 25.53
CA PHE A 374 -44.83 0.92 24.48
C PHE A 374 -43.41 1.15 23.98
N ASN A 375 -42.83 0.19 23.24
CA ASN A 375 -41.54 0.37 22.57
C ASN A 375 -41.78 0.92 21.16
N GLN A 376 -41.10 2.01 20.79
CA GLN A 376 -41.14 2.59 19.46
C GLN A 376 -39.79 2.38 18.78
N ILE A 377 -39.78 1.74 17.61
CA ILE A 377 -38.59 1.54 16.79
C ILE A 377 -38.72 2.43 15.55
N SER A 378 -37.70 3.25 15.28
CA SER A 378 -37.54 4.00 14.02
C SER A 378 -36.35 3.44 13.26
N GLY A 379 -36.48 3.26 11.95
CA GLY A 379 -35.39 2.80 11.10
C GLY A 379 -35.53 3.35 9.69
N MET A 380 -34.54 4.11 9.22
CA MET A 380 -34.58 4.72 7.89
C MET A 380 -33.22 4.57 7.21
N SER A 381 -33.24 4.38 5.90
CA SER A 381 -32.05 4.35 5.04
C SER A 381 -32.15 5.37 3.92
N VAL A 382 -31.03 5.96 3.55
CA VAL A 382 -30.91 6.88 2.41
C VAL A 382 -29.74 6.46 1.54
N LEU A 383 -29.89 6.67 0.23
CA LEU A 383 -28.83 6.51 -0.76
C LEU A 383 -28.41 7.88 -1.28
N SER A 384 -27.13 8.04 -1.57
CA SER A 384 -26.58 9.22 -2.22
C SER A 384 -25.47 8.83 -3.17
N ASN A 385 -25.17 9.69 -4.15
CA ASN A 385 -24.11 9.50 -5.13
C ASN A 385 -23.13 10.69 -5.16
N VAL A 386 -23.11 11.49 -4.10
CA VAL A 386 -22.24 12.65 -3.95
C VAL A 386 -21.37 12.52 -2.71
N GLY A 387 -20.18 13.11 -2.76
CA GLY A 387 -19.28 13.30 -1.63
C GLY A 387 -18.42 12.09 -1.25
N SER A 388 -17.42 12.28 -0.39
CA SER A 388 -16.42 11.26 -0.04
C SER A 388 -16.53 10.76 1.41
N ILE A 389 -17.26 11.50 2.24
CA ILE A 389 -17.35 11.32 3.69
C ILE A 389 -18.80 11.03 4.07
N GLY A 390 -19.05 9.86 4.64
CA GLY A 390 -20.32 9.52 5.30
C GLY A 390 -20.20 9.69 6.82
N ARG A 391 -21.15 10.40 7.44
CA ARG A 391 -21.16 10.64 8.89
C ARG A 391 -22.55 10.41 9.47
N VAL A 392 -22.60 9.71 10.60
CA VAL A 392 -23.79 9.60 11.45
C VAL A 392 -23.54 10.33 12.75
N ASP A 393 -24.46 11.19 13.13
CA ASP A 393 -24.55 11.81 14.45
C ASP A 393 -25.79 11.27 15.16
N SER A 394 -25.67 10.96 16.45
CA SER A 394 -26.76 10.44 17.26
C SER A 394 -26.86 11.18 18.60
N TYR A 395 -28.07 11.23 19.16
CA TYR A 395 -28.36 11.76 20.47
C TYR A 395 -29.54 11.05 21.10
N GLY A 396 -29.40 10.63 22.36
CA GLY A 396 -30.44 9.99 23.14
C GLY A 396 -30.65 10.69 24.48
N TYR A 397 -31.88 10.71 24.98
CA TYR A 397 -32.27 11.34 26.23
C TYR A 397 -33.36 10.51 26.93
N VAL A 398 -33.25 10.41 28.25
CA VAL A 398 -34.25 9.77 29.12
C VAL A 398 -34.60 10.65 30.30
N TYR A 399 -35.85 10.54 30.74
CA TYR A 399 -36.36 11.11 31.99
C TYR A 399 -37.35 10.15 32.65
N ALA A 400 -37.26 10.00 33.98
CA ALA A 400 -38.22 9.21 34.75
C ALA A 400 -38.44 9.84 36.15
N TYR A 401 -39.71 9.91 36.57
CA TYR A 401 -40.15 10.48 37.84
C TYR A 401 -41.30 9.66 38.45
N SER A 402 -41.19 9.35 39.75
CA SER A 402 -42.19 8.62 40.52
C SER A 402 -42.31 9.14 41.98
N PRO A 403 -43.40 9.85 42.33
CA PRO A 403 -43.48 10.62 43.57
C PRO A 403 -43.26 9.80 44.85
N VAL A 404 -43.78 8.56 44.92
CA VAL A 404 -43.63 7.64 46.06
C VAL A 404 -43.96 6.19 45.64
N PHE A 405 -43.58 5.17 46.42
CA PHE A 405 -44.08 3.80 46.25
C PHE A 405 -45.61 3.76 46.48
N PRO A 406 -46.39 2.96 45.74
CA PRO A 406 -46.02 1.93 44.75
C PRO A 406 -45.84 2.43 43.31
N TYR A 407 -45.81 3.75 43.09
CA TYR A 407 -45.66 4.29 41.74
C TYR A 407 -44.27 3.97 41.18
N PHE A 408 -44.19 3.67 39.89
CA PHE A 408 -42.93 3.47 39.17
C PHE A 408 -42.89 4.34 37.91
N ALA A 409 -41.67 4.66 37.47
CA ALA A 409 -41.42 5.29 36.17
C ALA A 409 -40.10 4.77 35.59
N SER A 410 -40.09 4.47 34.30
CA SER A 410 -38.92 4.01 33.56
C SER A 410 -38.91 4.57 32.15
N ALA A 411 -37.74 4.94 31.65
CA ALA A 411 -37.54 5.35 30.26
C ALA A 411 -36.25 4.74 29.74
N SER A 412 -36.20 4.30 28.49
CA SER A 412 -34.97 3.81 27.87
C SER A 412 -34.85 4.19 26.40
N VAL A 413 -33.62 4.39 25.95
CA VAL A 413 -33.24 4.62 24.55
C VAL A 413 -32.11 3.68 24.15
N SER A 414 -32.11 3.26 22.89
CA SER A 414 -31.05 2.48 22.26
C SER A 414 -31.05 2.76 20.77
N ASN A 415 -29.91 2.55 20.10
CA ASN A 415 -29.79 2.96 18.71
C ASN A 415 -28.88 2.05 17.88
N GLY A 416 -28.77 2.38 16.59
CA GLY A 416 -27.85 1.75 15.68
C GLY A 416 -27.67 2.54 14.40
N HIS A 417 -26.58 2.26 13.70
CA HIS A 417 -26.26 2.89 12.44
C HIS A 417 -25.51 1.92 11.51
N SER A 418 -25.59 2.18 10.21
CA SER A 418 -24.64 1.66 9.22
C SER A 418 -24.31 2.75 8.20
N ILE A 419 -23.04 2.81 7.80
CA ILE A 419 -22.51 3.66 6.74
C ILE A 419 -21.80 2.73 5.77
N ALA A 420 -22.14 2.82 4.49
CA ALA A 420 -21.41 2.15 3.43
C ALA A 420 -21.09 3.17 2.34
N ILE A 421 -19.85 3.16 1.85
CA ILE A 421 -19.38 4.01 0.76
C ILE A 421 -18.73 3.12 -0.28
N HIS A 422 -19.20 3.26 -1.51
CA HIS A 422 -18.65 2.65 -2.71
C HIS A 422 -17.96 3.74 -3.51
N GLY A 423 -16.66 3.57 -3.79
CA GLY A 423 -15.90 4.44 -4.68
C GLY A 423 -15.69 3.75 -6.01
N ASN A 424 -15.86 4.47 -7.11
CA ASN A 424 -15.51 4.00 -8.44
C ASN A 424 -14.63 5.05 -9.12
N SER A 425 -13.47 4.61 -9.62
CA SER A 425 -12.51 5.45 -10.31
C SER A 425 -12.37 5.04 -11.77
N SER A 426 -12.40 6.02 -12.66
CA SER A 426 -12.03 5.90 -14.06
C SER A 426 -10.81 6.80 -14.30
N CYS A 427 -9.63 6.19 -14.33
CA CYS A 427 -8.34 6.87 -14.46
C CYS A 427 -7.70 6.52 -15.81
N PRO A 428 -7.16 7.47 -16.59
CA PRO A 428 -6.41 7.11 -17.79
C PRO A 428 -5.12 6.32 -17.48
N PHE A 429 -4.55 6.52 -16.29
CA PHE A 429 -3.36 5.81 -15.81
C PHE A 429 -3.52 5.55 -14.30
N GLY A 430 -3.73 4.31 -13.89
CA GLY A 430 -4.03 3.94 -12.49
C GLY A 430 -5.35 3.18 -12.35
N PRO A 431 -5.70 2.65 -11.16
CA PRO A 431 -6.69 1.60 -11.05
C PRO A 431 -8.07 2.08 -11.51
N PHE A 432 -8.50 1.55 -12.65
CA PHE A 432 -9.92 1.34 -12.94
C PHE A 432 -10.42 0.37 -11.88
N GLY A 433 -11.28 0.81 -10.99
CA GLY A 433 -11.61 -0.06 -9.87
C GLY A 433 -12.64 0.49 -8.92
N HIS A 434 -13.21 -0.48 -8.22
CA HIS A 434 -14.16 -0.27 -7.16
C HIS A 434 -13.45 -0.35 -5.81
N ALA A 435 -13.78 0.53 -4.90
CA ALA A 435 -13.43 0.43 -3.49
C ALA A 435 -14.70 0.39 -2.65
N ALA A 436 -14.65 -0.40 -1.58
CA ALA A 436 -15.74 -0.56 -0.65
C ALA A 436 -15.23 -0.28 0.76
N VAL A 437 -15.92 0.60 1.48
CA VAL A 437 -15.64 0.91 2.89
C VAL A 437 -16.96 0.99 3.64
N TRP A 438 -17.00 0.47 4.87
CA TRP A 438 -18.22 0.49 5.66
C TRP A 438 -17.95 0.46 7.15
N THR A 439 -18.91 0.97 7.93
CA THR A 439 -18.95 0.80 9.38
C THR A 439 -20.39 0.64 9.85
N TYR A 440 -20.60 -0.03 10.98
CA TYR A 440 -21.90 -0.11 11.64
C TYR A 440 -21.71 -0.33 13.13
N GLY A 441 -22.76 -0.04 13.89
CA GLY A 441 -22.81 -0.35 15.30
C GLY A 441 -24.24 -0.22 15.82
N THR A 442 -24.62 -1.08 16.77
CA THR A 442 -25.93 -0.99 17.43
C THR A 442 -25.88 -1.48 18.87
N SER A 443 -26.76 -0.92 19.71
CA SER A 443 -27.05 -1.37 21.07
C SER A 443 -28.40 -2.13 21.18
N GLN A 444 -29.15 -2.27 20.08
CA GLN A 444 -30.48 -2.89 20.05
C GLN A 444 -30.47 -4.43 20.00
N GLY A 445 -29.29 -5.05 19.92
CA GLY A 445 -29.15 -6.51 19.85
C GLY A 445 -29.67 -7.12 18.53
N THR A 446 -29.90 -8.44 18.54
CA THR A 446 -30.58 -9.15 17.46
C THR A 446 -32.10 -8.99 17.58
N PRO A 447 -32.84 -8.72 16.49
CA PRO A 447 -32.48 -8.89 15.08
C PRO A 447 -31.81 -7.67 14.41
N GLN A 448 -31.66 -6.54 15.10
CA GLN A 448 -31.25 -5.30 14.47
C GLN A 448 -29.80 -5.31 13.95
N THR A 449 -28.90 -5.99 14.66
CA THR A 449 -27.53 -6.24 14.18
C THR A 449 -27.53 -6.90 12.79
N THR A 450 -28.37 -7.93 12.59
CA THR A 450 -28.50 -8.64 11.31
C THR A 450 -29.07 -7.73 10.23
N SER A 451 -30.07 -6.92 10.58
CA SER A 451 -30.70 -5.95 9.68
C SER A 451 -29.71 -4.92 9.14
N LEU A 452 -28.84 -4.37 10.00
CA LEU A 452 -27.80 -3.41 9.62
C LEU A 452 -26.71 -4.04 8.74
N ARG A 453 -26.23 -5.23 9.10
CA ARG A 453 -25.25 -5.99 8.30
C ARG A 453 -25.80 -6.33 6.91
N ASN A 454 -27.05 -6.80 6.84
CA ASN A 454 -27.70 -7.10 5.58
C ASN A 454 -27.93 -5.86 4.72
N SER A 455 -28.11 -4.68 5.35
CA SER A 455 -28.16 -3.40 4.64
C SER A 455 -26.88 -3.14 3.86
N ILE A 456 -25.72 -3.29 4.52
CA ILE A 456 -24.39 -3.10 3.92
C ILE A 456 -24.15 -4.12 2.81
N ARG A 457 -24.43 -5.40 3.09
CA ARG A 457 -24.31 -6.48 2.09
C ARG A 457 -25.16 -6.19 0.86
N GLY A 458 -26.43 -5.83 1.06
CA GLY A 458 -27.35 -5.52 -0.03
C GLY A 458 -26.89 -4.33 -0.88
N PHE A 459 -26.31 -3.30 -0.27
CA PHE A 459 -25.76 -2.15 -1.00
C PHE A 459 -24.58 -2.54 -1.89
N PHE A 460 -23.60 -3.25 -1.36
CA PHE A 460 -22.41 -3.65 -2.15
C PHE A 460 -22.70 -4.72 -3.19
N LEU A 461 -23.67 -5.61 -2.94
CA LEU A 461 -24.16 -6.56 -3.94
C LEU A 461 -24.76 -5.86 -5.17
N GLY A 462 -25.32 -4.65 -5.01
CA GLY A 462 -25.77 -3.83 -6.13
C GLY A 462 -24.64 -3.42 -7.11
N PHE A 463 -23.38 -3.51 -6.67
CA PHE A 463 -22.18 -3.28 -7.47
C PHE A 463 -21.39 -4.56 -7.75
N GLY A 464 -21.93 -5.74 -7.41
CA GLY A 464 -21.24 -7.03 -7.55
C GLY A 464 -20.11 -7.27 -6.54
N ILE A 465 -20.03 -6.47 -5.46
CA ILE A 465 -18.97 -6.57 -4.45
C ILE A 465 -19.47 -7.41 -3.27
N TRP A 466 -18.80 -8.52 -2.99
CA TRP A 466 -19.07 -9.36 -1.83
C TRP A 466 -18.38 -8.79 -0.59
N THR A 467 -19.16 -8.49 0.45
CA THR A 467 -18.64 -7.96 1.73
C THR A 467 -19.10 -8.83 2.90
N ASN A 468 -18.26 -8.91 3.93
CA ASN A 468 -18.59 -9.59 5.19
C ASN A 468 -18.52 -8.62 6.39
N PRO A 469 -19.49 -7.69 6.51
CA PRO A 469 -19.60 -6.73 7.61
C PRO A 469 -19.88 -7.35 8.97
#